data_AF-A0A367LU61-F1
#
_entry.id   AF-A0A367LU61-F1
#
_cell.length_a   1.000
_cell.length_b   1.000
_cell.length_c   1.000
_cell.angle_alpha   90.00
_cell.angle_beta   90.00
_cell.angle_gamma   90.00
#
_symmetry.space_group_name_H-M   'P 1'
#
loop_
_entity.id
_entity.type
_entity.pdbx_description
1 polymer ?
#
loop_
_entity_poly.entity_id
_entity_poly.type
_entity_poly.pdbx_seq_one_letter_code
_entity_poly.pdbx_strand_id
1 'polypeptide(L)'
;FSLLGHSMGAIVSVLLAGALPERIERLALIDGLIPYTGEADKAPQKLGEALKAQLALRHKRKPVYAELEKAVEARMRGVGEISREAAELLAQR
;
A
#
# COMPACT_ATOMS: atom_id res chain seq x y z
N PHE A 1 8.28 1.77 21.90
CA PHE A 1 7.74 0.56 21.25
C PHE A 1 8.54 0.25 19.99
N SER A 2 8.41 -0.95 19.40
CA SER A 2 9.11 -1.33 18.16
C SER A 2 8.13 -1.47 16.99
N LEU A 3 8.61 -1.32 15.75
CA LEU A 3 7.81 -1.43 14.52
C LEU A 3 8.36 -2.53 13.59
N LEU A 4 7.46 -3.34 13.03
CA LEU A 4 7.72 -4.23 11.90
C LEU A 4 6.92 -3.73 10.70
N GLY A 5 7.60 -3.34 9.63
CA GLY A 5 6.99 -2.79 8.43
C GLY A 5 7.40 -3.55 7.17
N HIS A 6 6.45 -3.76 6.26
CA HIS A 6 6.71 -4.30 4.92
C HIS A 6 6.37 -3.26 3.86
N SER A 7 7.21 -3.11 2.83
CA SER A 7 6.99 -2.20 1.70
C SER A 7 6.62 -0.77 2.16
N MET A 8 5.43 -0.27 1.81
CA MET A 8 4.94 1.03 2.29
C MET A 8 4.92 1.15 3.82
N GLY A 9 4.60 0.07 4.55
CA GLY A 9 4.63 0.06 6.01
C GLY A 9 6.05 0.21 6.58
N ALA A 10 7.07 -0.25 5.87
CA ALA A 10 8.47 -0.05 6.24
C ALA A 10 8.85 1.43 6.08
N ILE A 11 8.46 2.06 4.97
CA ILE A 11 8.68 3.49 4.71
C ILE A 11 8.01 4.36 5.79
N VAL A 12 6.75 4.06 6.14
CA VAL A 12 6.05 4.77 7.22
C VAL A 12 6.78 4.59 8.55
N SER A 13 7.30 3.39 8.82
CA SER A 13 8.06 3.12 10.06
C SER A 13 9.36 3.93 10.14
N VAL A 14 10.08 4.07 9.03
CA VAL A 14 11.29 4.90 8.95
C VAL A 14 10.97 6.38 9.16
N LEU A 15 9.93 6.90 8.49
CA LEU A 15 9.51 8.30 8.66
C LEU A 15 9.09 8.59 10.11
N LEU A 16 8.37 7.67 10.75
CA LEU A 16 7.94 7.82 12.14
C LEU A 16 9.13 7.78 13.12
N ALA A 17 10.09 6.88 12.90
CA ALA A 17 11.31 6.82 13.71
C ALA A 17 12.19 8.08 13.56
N GLY A 18 12.27 8.64 12.35
CA GLY A 18 12.98 9.91 12.13
C GLY A 18 12.26 11.12 12.75
N ALA A 19 10.93 11.13 12.75
CA ALA A 19 10.13 12.23 13.28
C ALA A 19 9.95 12.20 14.81
N LEU A 20 9.84 11.00 15.40
CA LEU A 20 9.59 10.76 16.83
C LEU A 20 10.52 9.66 17.38
N PRO A 21 11.84 9.86 17.38
CA PRO A 21 12.82 8.83 17.76
C PRO A 21 12.63 8.33 19.19
N GLU A 22 12.19 9.17 20.12
CA GLU A 22 11.95 8.82 21.53
C GLU A 22 10.82 7.79 21.72
N ARG A 23 9.98 7.61 20.69
CA ARG A 23 8.87 6.65 20.71
C ARG A 23 9.26 5.28 20.17
N ILE A 24 10.32 5.20 19.35
CA ILE A 24 10.68 4.03 18.57
C ILE A 24 11.98 3.42 19.10
N GLU A 25 11.89 2.20 19.64
CA GLU A 25 13.04 1.47 20.17
C GLU A 25 13.80 0.70 19.09
N ARG A 26 13.09 0.06 18.15
CA ARG A 26 13.66 -0.78 17.07
C ARG A 26 12.76 -0.79 15.83
N LEU A 27 13.39 -1.00 14.68
CA LEU A 27 12.75 -1.21 13.38
C LEU A 27 13.15 -2.57 12.81
N ALA A 28 12.16 -3.34 12.35
CA ALA A 28 12.35 -4.48 11.47
C ALA A 28 11.66 -4.16 10.13
N LEU A 29 12.42 -4.12 9.04
CA LEU A 29 11.95 -3.62 7.75
C LEU A 29 12.07 -4.73 6.70
N ILE A 30 10.97 -5.00 5.98
CA ILE A 30 10.91 -5.97 4.89
C ILE A 30 10.70 -5.21 3.59
N ASP A 31 11.71 -5.26 2.71
CA ASP A 31 11.64 -4.79 1.32
C ASP A 31 11.07 -3.37 1.14
N GLY A 32 11.43 -2.46 2.04
CA GLY A 32 11.06 -1.06 1.99
C GLY A 32 11.92 -0.23 2.94
N LEU A 33 12.36 0.96 2.49
CA LEU A 33 13.27 1.80 3.27
C LEU A 33 12.95 3.30 3.08
N ILE A 34 12.96 3.76 1.85
CA ILE A 34 12.72 5.17 1.51
C ILE A 34 11.47 5.32 0.63
N PRO A 35 10.72 6.43 0.76
CA PRO A 35 9.65 6.73 -0.17
C PRO A 35 10.22 7.03 -1.56
N TYR A 36 9.40 6.87 -2.60
CA TYR A 36 9.72 7.46 -3.88
C TYR A 36 9.82 8.99 -3.74
N THR A 37 10.97 9.52 -4.11
CA THR A 37 11.22 10.96 -4.15
C THR A 37 10.86 11.52 -5.53
N GLY A 38 10.72 12.83 -5.61
CA GLY A 38 10.52 13.55 -6.86
C GLY A 38 11.19 14.92 -6.79
N GLU A 39 11.57 15.43 -7.95
CA GLU A 39 12.14 16.76 -8.11
C GLU A 39 11.15 17.85 -7.68
N ALA A 40 11.69 18.98 -7.20
CA ALA A 40 10.88 20.06 -6.62
C ALA A 40 9.90 20.69 -7.63
N ASP A 41 10.28 20.75 -8.90
CA ASP A 41 9.45 21.25 -10.00
C ASP A 41 8.19 20.41 -10.23
N LYS A 42 8.22 19.11 -9.89
CA LYS A 42 7.08 18.18 -9.98
C LYS A 42 6.17 18.23 -8.75
N ALA A 43 6.54 18.93 -7.69
CA ALA A 43 5.80 18.93 -6.43
C ALA A 43 4.32 19.40 -6.59
N PRO A 44 4.00 20.48 -7.34
CA PRO A 44 2.61 20.90 -7.54
C PRO A 44 1.77 19.83 -8.25
N GLN A 45 2.33 19.18 -9.28
CA GLN A 45 1.66 18.11 -10.00
C GLN A 45 1.41 16.91 -9.08
N LYS A 46 2.42 16.47 -8.32
CA LYS A 46 2.30 15.33 -7.41
C LYS A 46 1.28 15.56 -6.31
N LEU A 47 1.23 16.77 -5.75
CA LEU A 47 0.19 17.14 -4.80
C LEU A 47 -1.21 17.08 -5.45
N GLY A 48 -1.35 17.60 -6.67
CA GLY A 48 -2.60 17.52 -7.43
C GLY A 48 -3.07 16.08 -7.68
N GLU A 49 -2.16 15.18 -8.04
CA GLU A 49 -2.44 13.73 -8.19
C GLU A 49 -2.92 13.12 -6.86
N ALA A 50 -2.22 13.41 -5.76
CA ALA A 50 -2.56 12.89 -4.43
C ALA A 50 -3.94 13.37 -3.95
N LEU A 51 -4.25 14.66 -4.12
CA LEU A 51 -5.55 15.24 -3.71
C LEU A 51 -6.70 14.64 -4.53
N LYS A 52 -6.53 14.48 -5.85
CA LYS A 52 -7.51 13.81 -6.71
C LYS A 52 -7.75 12.37 -6.26
N ALA A 53 -6.67 11.63 -5.95
CA ALA A 53 -6.77 10.26 -5.46
C ALA A 53 -7.52 10.21 -4.11
N GLN A 54 -7.22 11.12 -3.19
CA GLN A 54 -7.90 11.21 -1.89
C GLN A 54 -9.39 11.52 -2.02
N LEU A 55 -9.77 12.46 -2.91
CA LEU A 55 -11.18 12.75 -3.17
C LEU A 55 -11.92 11.54 -3.77
N ALA A 56 -11.25 10.78 -4.65
CA ALA A 56 -11.81 9.56 -5.21
C ALA A 56 -12.03 8.46 -4.16
N LEU A 57 -11.21 8.38 -3.10
CA LEU A 57 -11.36 7.38 -2.03
C LEU A 57 -12.70 7.50 -1.30
N ARG A 58 -13.25 8.71 -1.13
CA ARG A 58 -14.53 8.94 -0.45
C ARG A 58 -15.69 8.15 -1.10
N HIS A 59 -15.61 7.93 -2.41
CA HIS A 59 -16.63 7.23 -3.17
C HIS A 59 -16.24 5.79 -3.50
N LYS A 60 -15.01 5.37 -3.15
CA LYS A 60 -14.51 4.03 -3.45
C LYS A 60 -15.21 3.00 -2.58
N ARG A 61 -15.97 2.12 -3.21
CA ARG A 61 -16.57 0.94 -2.56
C ARG A 61 -15.66 -0.27 -2.75
N LYS A 62 -15.63 -1.15 -1.75
CA LYS A 62 -15.04 -2.47 -1.94
C LYS A 62 -15.84 -3.18 -3.05
N PRO A 63 -15.17 -3.74 -4.07
CA PRO A 63 -15.88 -4.49 -5.10
C PRO A 63 -16.54 -5.71 -4.45
N VAL A 64 -17.80 -5.92 -4.79
CA VAL A 64 -18.56 -7.12 -4.42
C VAL A 64 -18.80 -7.91 -5.69
N TYR A 65 -18.33 -9.15 -5.71
CA TYR A 65 -18.44 -10.02 -6.87
C TYR A 65 -19.58 -11.00 -6.63
N ALA A 66 -20.49 -11.13 -7.60
CA ALA A 66 -21.61 -12.08 -7.52
C ALA A 66 -21.14 -13.54 -7.63
N GLU A 67 -20.02 -13.76 -8.31
CA GLU A 67 -19.44 -15.08 -8.57
C GLU A 67 -18.01 -15.15 -8.05
N LEU A 68 -17.64 -16.27 -7.44
CA LEU A 68 -16.29 -16.51 -6.92
C LEU A 68 -15.24 -16.36 -8.02
N GLU A 69 -15.51 -16.86 -9.23
CA GLU A 69 -14.57 -16.79 -10.35
C GLU A 69 -14.18 -15.35 -10.71
N LYS A 70 -15.14 -14.40 -10.63
CA LYS A 70 -14.85 -12.99 -10.88
C LYS A 70 -13.94 -12.39 -9.80
N ALA A 71 -14.06 -12.85 -8.57
CA ALA A 71 -13.14 -12.47 -7.50
C ALA A 71 -11.74 -13.06 -7.72
N VAL A 72 -11.66 -14.31 -8.19
CA VAL A 72 -10.39 -14.98 -8.55
C VAL A 72 -9.68 -14.21 -9.67
N GLU A 73 -10.37 -13.94 -10.78
CA GLU A 73 -9.82 -13.17 -11.90
C GLU A 73 -9.33 -11.78 -11.46
N ALA A 74 -10.09 -11.10 -10.60
CA ALA A 74 -9.70 -9.80 -10.07
C ALA A 74 -8.44 -9.86 -9.19
N ARG A 75 -8.25 -10.96 -8.43
CA ARG A 75 -7.04 -11.16 -7.62
C ARG A 75 -5.82 -11.49 -8.46
N MET A 76 -5.98 -12.30 -9.52
CA MET A 76 -4.89 -12.61 -10.46
C MET A 76 -4.35 -11.35 -11.15
N ARG A 77 -5.23 -10.39 -11.49
CA ARG A 77 -4.87 -9.10 -12.11
C ARG A 77 -4.50 -8.01 -11.09
N GLY A 78 -4.31 -8.39 -9.83
CA GLY A 78 -4.00 -7.50 -8.72
C GLY A 78 -2.55 -7.00 -8.73
N VAL A 79 -2.14 -6.37 -7.62
CA VAL A 79 -0.76 -5.95 -7.42
C VAL A 79 0.10 -7.19 -7.18
N GLY A 80 1.01 -7.47 -8.11
CA GLY A 80 1.74 -8.74 -8.19
C GLY A 80 0.87 -9.79 -8.88
N GLU A 81 1.31 -10.25 -10.05
CA GLU A 81 0.65 -11.39 -10.71
C GLU A 81 0.80 -12.62 -9.83
N ILE A 82 -0.32 -13.23 -9.45
CA ILE A 82 -0.35 -14.43 -8.61
C ILE A 82 -0.96 -15.59 -9.38
N SER A 83 -0.58 -16.82 -9.01
CA SER A 83 -1.17 -18.02 -9.61
C SER A 83 -2.67 -18.09 -9.35
N ARG A 84 -3.38 -18.82 -10.20
CA ARG A 84 -4.81 -19.07 -10.01
C ARG A 84 -5.08 -19.74 -8.66
N GLU A 85 -4.24 -20.70 -8.25
CA GLU A 85 -4.43 -21.38 -6.96
C GLU A 85 -4.31 -20.39 -5.78
N ALA A 86 -3.33 -19.48 -5.82
CA ALA A 86 -3.19 -18.45 -4.80
C ALA A 86 -4.39 -17.47 -4.81
N ALA A 87 -4.87 -17.10 -5.99
CA ALA A 87 -6.03 -16.23 -6.15
C ALA A 87 -7.32 -16.87 -5.61
N GLU A 88 -7.52 -18.18 -5.84
CA GLU A 88 -8.65 -18.95 -5.28
C GLU A 88 -8.65 -18.95 -3.76
N LEU A 89 -7.50 -19.25 -3.14
CA LEU A 89 -7.36 -19.23 -1.68
C LEU A 89 -7.62 -17.83 -1.08
N LEU A 90 -7.26 -16.78 -1.80
CA LEU A 90 -7.48 -15.39 -1.38
C LEU A 90 -8.91 -14.90 -1.61
N ALA A 91 -9.63 -15.48 -2.56
CA ALA A 91 -11.02 -15.12 -2.89
C ALA A 91 -12.04 -15.75 -1.93
N GLN A 92 -11.66 -16.80 -1.19
CA GLN A 92 -12.50 -17.50 -0.21
C GLN A 92 -12.57 -16.81 1.18
N ARG A 93 -11.80 -15.74 1.41
CA ARG A 93 -11.74 -15.00 2.68
C ARG A 93 -12.65 -13.78 2.68
#